data_AF-A0A552DNA2-F1
#
_entry.id   AF-A0A552DNA2-F1
#
_cell.length_a   1.000
_cell.length_b   1.000
_cell.length_c   1.000
_cell.angle_alpha   90.00
_cell.angle_beta   90.00
_cell.angle_gamma   90.00
#
_symmetry.space_group_name_H-M   'P 1'
#
loop_
_entity.id
_entity.type
_entity.pdbx_description
1 polymer ?
#
loop_
_entity_poly.entity_id
_entity_poly.type
_entity_poly.pdbx_seq_one_letter_code
_entity_poly.pdbx_strand_id
1 'polypeptide(L)'
;MKLAELLPLSKEQRQTLIRNYQILRQEVDKIGKEYEQKSYEELLSKNEPTILTATTDGGFKLTFVAEAYYLQKNGTICFCIDADGLPTLLGIKPSYNFYKRSDDSVYY
;
A
#
# COMPACT_ATOMS: atom_id res chain seq x y z
N MET A 1 -3.36 -22.76 -21.49
CA MET A 1 -2.26 -22.96 -20.51
C MET A 1 -2.78 -22.60 -19.14
N LYS A 2 -2.78 -23.53 -18.18
CA LYS A 2 -3.30 -23.25 -16.83
C LYS A 2 -2.22 -22.51 -16.04
N LEU A 3 -2.58 -21.49 -15.26
CA LEU A 3 -1.63 -20.77 -14.37
C LEU A 3 -0.80 -21.71 -13.47
N ALA A 4 -1.33 -22.90 -13.19
CA ALA A 4 -0.64 -23.96 -12.44
C ALA A 4 0.60 -24.55 -13.15
N GLU A 5 0.72 -24.39 -14.48
CA GLU A 5 1.86 -24.87 -15.29
C GLU A 5 3.00 -23.83 -15.36
N LEU A 6 2.72 -22.56 -15.05
CA LEU A 6 3.67 -21.43 -15.10
C LEU A 6 4.52 -21.28 -13.83
N LEU A 7 4.08 -21.85 -12.70
CA LEU A 7 4.79 -21.78 -11.43
C LEU A 7 4.63 -23.11 -10.68
N PRO A 8 5.69 -23.93 -10.53
CA PRO A 8 5.64 -25.22 -9.83
C PRO A 8 5.65 -25.00 -8.31
N LEU A 9 4.66 -24.28 -7.78
CA LEU A 9 4.48 -24.03 -6.35
C LEU A 9 3.58 -25.09 -5.73
N SER A 10 4.00 -25.63 -4.59
CA SER A 10 3.20 -26.51 -3.73
C SER A 10 1.95 -25.79 -3.22
N LYS A 11 0.94 -26.57 -2.78
CA LYS A 11 -0.27 -26.02 -2.17
C LYS A 11 0.05 -25.14 -0.96
N GLU A 12 0.96 -25.59 -0.10
CA GLU A 12 1.42 -24.87 1.08
C GLU A 12 2.11 -23.55 0.70
N GLN A 13 3.01 -23.57 -0.30
CA GLN A 13 3.65 -22.35 -0.79
C GLN A 13 2.63 -21.33 -1.29
N ARG A 14 1.64 -21.78 -2.06
CA ARG A 14 0.56 -20.89 -2.54
C ARG A 14 -0.24 -20.29 -1.38
N GLN A 15 -0.58 -21.09 -0.38
CA GLN A 15 -1.28 -20.61 0.81
C GLN A 15 -0.46 -19.58 1.58
N THR A 16 0.85 -19.79 1.73
CA THR A 16 1.76 -18.82 2.36
C THR A 16 1.80 -17.51 1.57
N LEU A 17 1.93 -17.55 0.24
CA LEU A 17 1.96 -16.32 -0.58
C LEU A 17 0.64 -15.54 -0.54
N ILE A 18 -0.49 -16.25 -0.49
CA ILE A 18 -1.82 -15.63 -0.31
C ILE A 18 -1.91 -14.97 1.07
N ARG A 19 -1.49 -15.67 2.13
CA ARG A 19 -1.46 -15.13 3.50
C ARG A 19 -0.57 -13.89 3.59
N ASN A 20 0.59 -13.91 2.94
CA ASN A 20 1.50 -12.76 2.90
C ASN A 20 0.85 -11.54 2.26
N TYR A 21 0.14 -11.73 1.14
CA TYR A 21 -0.61 -10.64 0.51
C TYR A 21 -1.68 -10.07 1.46
N GLN A 22 -2.40 -10.93 2.19
CA GLN A 22 -3.41 -10.50 3.16
C GLN A 22 -2.80 -9.70 4.31
N ILE A 23 -1.65 -10.11 4.83
CA ILE A 23 -0.91 -9.36 5.87
C ILE A 23 -0.54 -7.98 5.33
N LEU A 24 0.11 -7.91 4.16
CA LEU A 24 0.49 -6.63 3.55
C LEU A 24 -0.73 -5.72 3.33
N ARG A 25 -1.84 -6.28 2.83
CA ARG A 25 -3.09 -5.54 2.58
C ARG A 25 -3.66 -4.94 3.87
N GLN A 26 -3.74 -5.74 4.92
CA GLN A 26 -4.26 -5.28 6.22
C GLN A 26 -3.40 -4.15 6.79
N GLU A 27 -2.08 -4.27 6.74
CA GLU A 27 -1.19 -3.24 7.28
C GLU A 27 -1.19 -1.96 6.43
N VAL A 28 -1.23 -2.09 5.10
CA VAL A 28 -1.30 -0.91 4.23
C VAL A 28 -2.66 -0.22 4.30
N ASP A 29 -3.74 -0.94 4.62
CA ASP A 29 -5.05 -0.34 4.91
C ASP A 29 -5.01 0.49 6.19
N LYS A 30 -4.38 -0.03 7.26
CA LYS A 30 -4.23 0.71 8.53
C LYS A 30 -3.47 2.02 8.32
N ILE A 31 -2.29 1.94 7.70
CA ILE A 31 -1.46 3.11 7.41
C ILE A 31 -2.18 4.06 6.44
N GLY A 32 -2.86 3.52 5.42
CA GLY A 32 -3.71 4.28 4.50
C GLY A 32 -4.74 5.12 5.25
N LYS A 33 -5.46 4.50 6.18
CA LYS A 33 -6.45 5.20 7.01
C LYS A 33 -5.84 6.27 7.91
N GLU A 34 -4.63 6.07 8.43
CA GLU A 34 -3.91 7.11 9.16
C GLU A 34 -3.55 8.30 8.27
N TYR A 35 -3.12 8.05 7.04
CA TYR A 35 -2.78 9.09 6.07
C TYR A 35 -3.99 9.87 5.57
N GLU A 36 -5.18 9.26 5.49
CA GLU A 36 -6.42 9.96 5.17
C GLU A 36 -6.75 11.08 6.17
N GLN A 37 -6.34 10.89 7.44
CA GLN A 37 -6.57 11.86 8.51
C GLN A 37 -5.58 13.02 8.49
N LYS A 38 -4.49 12.94 7.71
CA LYS A 38 -3.56 14.05 7.52
C LYS A 38 -4.26 15.18 6.78
N SER A 39 -3.85 16.42 7.05
CA SER A 39 -4.38 17.56 6.33
C SER A 39 -3.89 17.57 4.88
N TYR A 40 -4.67 18.23 4.02
CA TYR A 40 -4.30 18.48 2.63
C TYR A 40 -2.92 19.15 2.53
N GLU A 41 -2.64 20.14 3.38
CA GLU A 41 -1.37 20.87 3.42
C GLU A 41 -0.20 19.98 3.85
N GLU A 42 -0.41 19.09 4.83
CA GLU A 42 0.60 18.11 5.25
C GLU A 42 0.94 17.15 4.11
N LEU A 43 -0.06 16.68 3.36
CA LEU A 43 0.18 15.77 2.24
C LEU A 43 0.82 16.50 1.04
N LEU A 44 0.44 17.75 0.80
CA LEU A 44 0.98 18.56 -0.30
C LEU A 44 2.43 19.01 -0.07
N SER A 45 2.78 19.32 1.18
CA SER A 45 4.13 19.81 1.53
C SER A 45 5.23 18.75 1.35
N LYS A 46 4.86 17.49 1.15
CA LYS A 46 5.80 16.40 0.91
C LYS A 46 6.16 16.31 -0.58
N ASN A 47 7.32 16.87 -0.89
CA ASN A 47 7.90 16.78 -2.24
C ASN A 47 8.61 15.43 -2.52
N GLU A 48 8.81 14.60 -1.49
CA GLU A 48 9.48 13.30 -1.61
C GLU A 48 8.65 12.18 -0.96
N PRO A 49 8.75 10.93 -1.46
CA PRO A 49 8.10 9.78 -0.84
C PRO A 49 8.53 9.59 0.60
N THR A 50 7.58 9.30 1.48
CA THR A 50 7.87 8.93 2.87
C THR A 50 8.04 7.43 2.98
N ILE A 51 9.23 7.00 3.40
CA ILE A 51 9.49 5.59 3.68
C ILE A 51 9.18 5.32 5.16
N LEU A 52 8.35 4.32 5.41
CA LEU A 52 7.97 3.87 6.74
C LEU A 52 8.39 2.41 6.92
N THR A 53 8.77 2.05 8.14
CA THR A 53 9.03 0.65 8.51
C THR A 53 8.17 0.31 9.71
N ALA A 54 7.45 -0.80 9.65
CA ALA A 54 6.67 -1.29 10.78
C ALA A 54 6.97 -2.77 11.05
N THR A 55 6.82 -3.19 12.30
CA THR A 55 6.83 -4.61 12.65
C THR A 55 5.42 -5.01 13.03
N THR A 56 4.84 -5.96 12.31
CA THR A 56 3.50 -6.50 12.61
C THR A 56 3.50 -7.26 13.93
N ASP A 57 2.31 -7.47 14.52
CA ASP A 57 2.15 -8.32 15.71
C ASP A 57 2.68 -9.76 15.50
N GLY A 58 2.68 -10.22 14.25
CA GLY A 58 3.26 -11.50 13.84
C GLY A 58 4.79 -11.50 13.70
N GLY A 59 5.47 -10.39 14.01
CA GLY A 59 6.93 -10.26 13.97
C GLY A 59 7.51 -9.96 12.57
N PHE A 60 6.68 -9.79 11.55
CA PHE A 60 7.15 -9.45 10.20
C PHE A 60 7.54 -7.97 10.11
N LYS A 61 8.73 -7.69 9.59
CA LYS A 61 9.18 -6.33 9.24
C LYS A 61 8.70 -5.98 7.84
N LEU A 62 7.94 -4.90 7.75
CA LEU A 62 7.35 -4.41 6.52
C LEU A 62 7.85 -2.99 6.23
N THR A 63 7.90 -2.65 4.95
CA THR A 63 8.25 -1.31 4.46
C THR A 63 7.07 -0.74 3.69
N PHE A 64 6.82 0.54 3.85
CA PHE A 64 5.79 1.26 3.12
C PHE A 64 6.36 2.50 2.46
N VAL A 65 5.91 2.81 1.26
CA VAL A 65 6.25 4.04 0.55
C VAL A 65 4.97 4.82 0.35
N ALA A 66 4.87 5.98 0.99
CA ALA A 66 3.69 6.85 0.94
C ALA A 66 4.03 8.12 0.16
N GLU A 67 3.27 8.41 -0.90
CA GLU A 67 3.53 9.56 -1.77
C GLU A 67 2.28 10.17 -2.41
N ALA A 68 2.34 11.48 -2.65
CA ALA A 68 1.44 12.18 -3.55
C ALA A 68 1.97 12.05 -4.98
N TYR A 69 1.52 11.01 -5.71
CA TYR A 69 2.04 10.71 -7.04
C TYR A 69 1.53 11.67 -8.13
N TYR A 70 0.42 12.37 -7.88
CA TYR A 70 -0.14 13.32 -8.84
C TYR A 70 -0.99 14.41 -8.15
N LEU A 71 -0.81 15.66 -8.59
CA LEU A 71 -1.70 16.77 -8.26
C LEU A 71 -2.56 17.12 -9.46
N GLN A 72 -3.87 16.96 -9.33
CA GLN A 72 -4.81 17.30 -10.40
C GLN A 72 -4.91 18.82 -10.60
N LYS A 73 -5.36 19.24 -11.79
CA LYS A 73 -5.55 20.67 -12.12
C LYS A 73 -6.52 21.40 -11.17
N ASN A 74 -7.46 20.68 -10.56
CA ASN A 74 -8.41 21.23 -9.59
C ASN A 74 -7.85 21.27 -8.15
N GLY A 75 -6.57 20.93 -7.95
CA GLY A 75 -5.94 20.85 -6.65
C GLY A 75 -6.23 19.56 -5.89
N THR A 76 -6.76 18.50 -6.50
CA THR A 76 -6.91 17.22 -5.80
C THR A 76 -5.58 16.48 -5.76
N ILE A 77 -5.15 16.06 -4.57
CA ILE A 77 -4.01 15.16 -4.40
C ILE A 77 -4.46 13.74 -4.69
N CYS A 78 -3.72 13.05 -5.55
CA CYS A 78 -3.81 11.61 -5.71
C CYS A 78 -2.67 10.99 -4.91
N PHE A 79 -3.02 10.19 -3.92
CA PHE A 79 -2.08 9.66 -2.93
C PHE A 79 -2.07 8.14 -2.98
N CYS A 80 -0.88 7.53 -2.88
CA CYS A 80 -0.72 6.09 -2.78
C CYS A 80 0.18 5.73 -1.59
N ILE A 81 -0.03 4.50 -1.09
CA ILE A 81 0.84 3.86 -0.12
C ILE A 81 1.08 2.43 -0.60
N ASP A 82 2.31 2.13 -0.98
CA ASP A 82 2.71 0.81 -1.43
C ASP A 82 3.37 0.03 -0.30
N ALA A 83 3.03 -1.26 -0.17
CA ALA A 83 3.57 -2.11 0.89
C ALA A 83 4.53 -3.18 0.36
N ASP A 84 5.60 -3.42 1.10
CA ASP A 84 6.59 -4.47 0.82
C ASP A 84 7.10 -5.14 2.12
N GLY A 85 7.93 -6.17 1.97
CA GLY A 85 8.56 -6.89 3.08
C GLY A 85 8.24 -8.39 3.13
N LEU A 86 7.23 -8.85 2.39
CA LEU A 86 6.86 -10.28 2.31
C LEU A 86 6.70 -10.74 0.86
N PRO A 87 7.19 -11.94 0.48
CA PRO A 87 6.99 -12.47 -0.86
C PRO A 87 5.50 -12.76 -1.10
N THR A 88 5.01 -12.36 -2.27
CA THR A 88 3.62 -12.56 -2.70
C THR A 88 3.59 -13.31 -4.03
N LEU A 89 2.40 -13.77 -4.44
CA LEU A 89 2.24 -14.45 -5.71
C LEU A 89 2.64 -13.51 -6.86
N LEU A 90 3.59 -13.95 -7.70
CA LEU A 90 4.14 -13.17 -8.81
C LEU A 90 4.78 -11.83 -8.40
N GLY A 91 5.08 -11.63 -7.11
CA GLY A 91 5.61 -10.37 -6.61
C GLY A 91 4.59 -9.23 -6.54
N ILE A 92 3.30 -9.49 -6.77
CA ILE A 92 2.24 -8.46 -6.73
C ILE A 92 2.06 -7.94 -5.30
N LYS A 93 2.19 -6.63 -5.12
CA LYS A 93 2.05 -5.98 -3.81
C LYS A 93 0.77 -5.18 -3.72
N PRO A 94 0.10 -5.14 -2.56
CA PRO A 94 -1.05 -4.27 -2.37
C PRO A 94 -0.60 -2.81 -2.24
N SER A 95 -1.45 -1.91 -2.74
CA SER A 95 -1.32 -0.46 -2.65
C SER A 95 -2.61 0.12 -2.09
N TYR A 96 -2.54 1.08 -1.17
CA TYR A 96 -3.67 1.87 -0.71
C TYR A 96 -3.73 3.19 -1.48
N ASN A 97 -4.85 3.50 -2.11
CA ASN A 97 -5.00 4.69 -2.93
C ASN A 97 -6.20 5.50 -2.45
N PHE A 98 -6.04 6.81 -2.37
CA PHE A 98 -7.13 7.73 -2.11
C PHE A 98 -6.86 9.09 -2.74
N TYR A 99 -7.91 9.90 -2.82
CA TYR A 99 -7.87 11.25 -3.32
C TYR A 99 -8.26 12.22 -2.21
N LYS A 100 -7.52 13.32 -2.08
CA LYS A 100 -7.74 14.36 -1.05
C LYS A 100 -7.96 15.71 -1.72
N ARG A 101 -9.10 16.35 -1.45
CA ARG A 101 -9.37 17.73 -1.91
C ARG A 101 -8.84 18.74 -0.90
N SER A 102 -8.75 20.00 -1.33
CA SER A 102 -8.30 21.11 -0.47
C SER A 102 -9.21 21.46 0.70
N ASP A 103 -10.44 20.91 0.72
CA ASP A 103 -11.38 21.00 1.85
C ASP A 103 -11.25 19.81 2.83
N ASP A 104 -10.14 19.07 2.73
CA ASP A 104 -9.82 17.85 3.48
C ASP A 104 -10.72 16.63 3.22
N SER A 105 -11.67 16.72 2.29
CA SER A 105 -12.49 15.57 1.92
C SER A 105 -11.69 14.48 1.21
N VAL A 106 -11.98 13.22 1.58
CA VAL A 106 -11.36 12.01 1.03
C VAL A 106 -12.36 11.25 0.15
N TYR A 107 -11.90 10.72 -0.98
CA TYR A 107 -12.67 9.79 -1.82
C TYR A 107 -11.75 8.75 -2.49
N TYR A 108 -12.35 7.75 -3.14
CA TYR A 108 -11.67 6.56 -3.69
C TYR A 108 -11.96 6.39 -5.17
#